data_AF-A0A127AU67-F1
#
_entry.id   AF-A0A127AU67-F1
#
_cell.length_a   1.000
_cell.length_b   1.000
_cell.length_c   1.000
_cell.angle_alpha   90.00
_cell.angle_beta   90.00
_cell.angle_gamma   90.00
#
_symmetry.space_group_name_H-M   'P 1'
#
loop_
_entity.id
_entity.type
_entity.pdbx_description
1 polymer ?
#
loop_
_entity_poly.entity_id
_entity_poly.type
_entity_poly.pdbx_seq_one_letter_code
_entity_poly.pdbx_strand_id
1 'polypeptide(L)'
;MIDLSFNNLEGEIPLDGKIPDFLFLGQNKLNGSVPGKFLLETKNIDLSYNNFSFPANCQEKANINLYRGSSFKNNLSRLLPCSGKSSQCTQYYQQFHINCGGRDVHVRNGNGKLLYEGDEHAEGGAASNYFKAESWGFSSVGDYMDDRDRNSQYTLLNTSKLSMDYSDLYTTARKAPVSLTYYGYCLENGNYIVQLHFAEIQFTDELAYLKVGERIFDIYVQGELKWRDFNIKKEAKGSNKNVTKVCNVSVTDHTLEIHLYWAGKGTMCIPDRGNYGPLISAISVCSGLRTHCEEREEGSKIPTAVVVVTSVVCFFFLVLGVICWKLCFKGKYSREQVLKGLDLQTGSFTLRQLRAATNNFDSANKIGEGGFGCVYKGELSDGTVIAVKQLSSKSKQGN
;
A
#
# COMPACT_ATOMS: atom_id res chain seq x y z
N MET A 1 -31.71 23.50 15.67
CA MET A 1 -31.23 23.19 14.31
C MET A 1 -32.31 23.54 13.31
N ILE A 2 -31.94 24.11 12.17
CA ILE A 2 -32.80 24.30 10.99
C ILE A 2 -32.08 23.66 9.81
N ASP A 3 -32.74 22.71 9.16
CA ASP A 3 -32.26 22.07 7.94
C ASP A 3 -33.26 22.34 6.81
N LEU A 4 -32.82 23.12 5.82
CA LEU A 4 -33.55 23.44 4.60
C LEU A 4 -32.76 22.97 3.37
N SER A 5 -31.83 22.04 3.55
CA SER A 5 -31.03 21.52 2.45
C SER A 5 -31.89 20.71 1.46
N PHE A 6 -31.50 20.65 0.18
CA PHE A 6 -32.18 19.87 -0.86
C PHE A 6 -33.64 20.28 -1.17
N ASN A 7 -34.00 21.56 -1.05
CA ASN A 7 -35.38 22.05 -1.23
C ASN A 7 -35.61 22.88 -2.51
N ASN A 8 -34.61 23.07 -3.37
CA ASN A 8 -34.68 23.95 -4.55
C ASN A 8 -35.11 25.39 -4.22
N LEU A 9 -34.81 25.88 -3.02
CA LEU A 9 -35.15 27.24 -2.59
C LEU A 9 -34.39 28.28 -3.41
N GLU A 10 -35.06 29.39 -3.74
CA GLU A 10 -34.53 30.48 -4.57
C GLU A 10 -34.65 31.81 -3.82
N GLY A 11 -33.81 32.78 -4.19
CA GLY A 11 -33.77 34.12 -3.61
C GLY A 11 -32.67 34.32 -2.57
N GLU A 12 -32.73 35.46 -1.88
CA GLU A 12 -31.71 35.89 -0.93
C GLU A 12 -31.99 35.40 0.51
N ILE A 13 -30.94 35.26 1.31
CA ILE A 13 -31.09 34.96 2.74
C ILE A 13 -31.59 36.22 3.46
N PRO A 14 -32.73 36.18 4.16
CA PRO A 14 -33.26 37.34 4.88
C PRO A 14 -32.27 37.83 5.95
N LEU A 15 -32.11 39.16 6.04
CA LEU A 15 -31.17 39.81 6.97
C LEU A 15 -31.69 39.83 8.43
N ASP A 16 -32.97 39.57 8.64
CA ASP A 16 -33.61 39.66 9.94
C ASP A 16 -33.84 38.28 10.57
N GLY A 17 -33.50 38.15 11.86
CA GLY A 17 -33.72 36.92 12.64
C GLY A 17 -32.49 36.40 13.37
N LYS A 18 -32.76 35.58 14.39
CA LYS A 18 -31.74 34.88 15.19
C LYS A 18 -31.24 33.66 14.41
N ILE A 19 -29.92 33.55 14.22
CA ILE A 19 -29.30 32.40 13.56
C ILE A 19 -29.31 31.22 14.55
N PRO A 20 -29.82 30.03 14.15
CA PRO A 20 -29.79 28.84 15.00
C PRO A 20 -28.36 28.27 15.12
N ASP A 21 -28.12 27.42 16.11
CA ASP A 21 -26.79 26.82 16.31
C ASP A 21 -26.31 25.96 15.14
N PHE A 22 -27.26 25.41 14.40
CA PHE A 22 -27.06 24.63 13.19
C PHE A 22 -28.04 25.11 12.14
N LEU A 23 -27.52 25.58 11.01
CA LEU A 23 -28.26 26.08 9.88
C LEU A 23 -27.73 25.42 8.60
N PHE A 24 -28.52 24.53 8.01
CA PHE A 24 -28.15 23.87 6.77
C PHE A 24 -29.01 24.40 5.61
N LEU A 25 -28.37 25.10 4.68
CA LEU A 25 -29.00 25.68 3.48
C LEU A 25 -28.43 25.07 2.19
N GLY A 26 -27.62 24.01 2.30
CA GLY A 26 -26.94 23.41 1.16
C GLY A 26 -27.87 22.87 0.08
N GLN A 27 -27.38 22.74 -1.14
CA GLN A 27 -28.12 22.11 -2.25
C GLN A 27 -29.46 22.80 -2.53
N ASN A 28 -29.40 24.11 -2.74
CA ASN A 28 -30.52 24.95 -3.13
C ASN A 28 -30.11 25.81 -4.35
N LYS A 29 -30.88 26.86 -4.63
CA LYS A 29 -30.59 27.85 -5.67
C LYS A 29 -30.56 29.27 -5.09
N LEU A 30 -30.24 29.37 -3.80
CA LEU A 30 -30.16 30.66 -3.10
C LEU A 30 -29.05 31.51 -3.71
N ASN A 31 -29.24 32.82 -3.69
CA ASN A 31 -28.36 33.78 -4.33
C ASN A 31 -28.23 35.07 -3.49
N GLY A 32 -27.61 36.10 -4.06
CA GLY A 32 -27.35 37.35 -3.38
C GLY A 32 -26.08 37.32 -2.52
N SER A 33 -25.90 38.36 -1.71
CA SER A 33 -24.72 38.51 -0.86
C SER A 33 -24.89 37.73 0.44
N VAL A 34 -23.87 36.96 0.83
CA VAL A 34 -23.88 36.31 2.16
C VAL A 34 -23.80 37.38 3.24
N PRO A 35 -24.76 37.45 4.19
CA PRO A 35 -24.72 38.46 5.23
C PRO A 35 -23.47 38.29 6.08
N GLY A 36 -22.67 39.35 6.25
CA GLY A 36 -21.38 39.28 6.94
C GLY A 36 -21.45 38.70 8.36
N LYS A 37 -22.58 38.84 9.05
CA LYS A 37 -22.83 38.21 10.36
C LYS A 37 -22.71 36.68 10.33
N PHE A 38 -23.15 36.02 9.26
CA PHE A 38 -23.04 34.56 9.10
C PHE A 38 -21.57 34.13 9.08
N LEU A 39 -20.72 34.92 8.42
CA LEU A 39 -19.29 34.65 8.30
C LEU A 39 -18.51 34.99 9.58
N LEU A 40 -19.11 35.69 10.54
CA LEU A 40 -18.49 36.07 11.82
C LEU A 40 -18.96 35.20 12.99
N GLU A 41 -20.05 34.45 12.84
CA GLU A 41 -20.64 33.66 13.90
C GLU A 41 -19.89 32.33 14.19
N THR A 42 -20.05 31.84 15.43
CA THR A 42 -19.50 30.57 15.92
C THR A 42 -20.44 29.37 15.67
N LYS A 43 -21.48 29.56 14.84
CA LYS A 43 -22.51 28.55 14.55
C LYS A 43 -22.10 27.66 13.40
N ASN A 44 -22.73 26.48 13.30
CA ASN A 44 -22.53 25.59 12.17
C ASN A 44 -23.45 26.00 11.02
N ILE A 45 -22.87 26.50 9.93
CA ILE A 45 -23.63 27.06 8.80
C ILE A 45 -23.18 26.40 7.50
N ASP A 46 -24.09 25.70 6.84
CA ASP A 46 -23.85 25.14 5.51
C ASP A 46 -24.51 26.00 4.43
N LEU A 47 -23.69 26.54 3.53
CA LEU A 47 -24.08 27.34 2.37
C LEU A 47 -23.68 26.64 1.06
N SER A 48 -23.29 25.36 1.12
CA SER A 48 -22.77 24.63 -0.03
C SER A 48 -23.77 24.51 -1.19
N TYR A 49 -23.29 24.33 -2.42
CA TYR A 49 -24.16 24.15 -3.60
C TYR A 49 -25.27 25.21 -3.73
N ASN A 50 -24.87 26.48 -3.76
CA ASN A 50 -25.73 27.64 -3.95
C ASN A 50 -25.01 28.65 -4.87
N ASN A 51 -25.64 29.80 -5.13
CA ASN A 51 -25.16 30.81 -6.07
C ASN A 51 -24.88 32.16 -5.37
N PHE A 52 -24.18 32.14 -4.24
CA PHE A 52 -23.91 33.35 -3.46
C PHE A 52 -22.74 34.18 -4.01
N SER A 53 -22.79 35.48 -3.70
CA SER A 53 -21.66 36.41 -3.79
C SER A 53 -20.98 36.54 -2.43
N PHE A 54 -19.66 36.42 -2.42
CA PHE A 54 -18.85 36.50 -1.21
C PHE A 54 -18.04 37.80 -1.15
N PRO A 55 -17.85 38.38 0.04
CA PRO A 55 -17.05 39.58 0.20
C PRO A 55 -15.56 39.28 -0.05
N ALA A 56 -14.80 40.26 -0.55
CA ALA A 56 -13.41 40.09 -0.96
C ALA A 56 -12.46 39.65 0.19
N ASN A 57 -12.82 39.94 1.43
CA ASN A 57 -12.07 39.59 2.63
C ASN A 57 -12.57 38.31 3.32
N CYS A 58 -13.38 37.50 2.64
CA CYS A 58 -13.88 36.26 3.23
C CYS A 58 -12.75 35.25 3.47
N GLN A 59 -12.92 34.44 4.52
CA GLN A 59 -11.97 33.39 4.91
C GLN A 59 -12.74 32.10 5.15
N GLU A 60 -12.16 30.97 4.75
CA GLU A 60 -12.69 29.66 5.12
C GLU A 60 -12.65 29.49 6.64
N LYS A 61 -13.70 28.88 7.19
CA LYS A 61 -13.84 28.58 8.62
C LYS A 61 -14.31 27.14 8.79
N ALA A 62 -13.81 26.45 9.80
CA ALA A 62 -14.09 25.03 10.02
C ALA A 62 -15.59 24.71 10.21
N ASN A 63 -16.35 25.66 10.77
CA ASN A 63 -17.78 25.55 11.07
C ASN A 63 -18.69 26.18 10.00
N ILE A 64 -18.14 26.63 8.86
CA ILE A 64 -18.92 27.21 7.77
C ILE A 64 -18.55 26.51 6.47
N ASN A 65 -19.51 25.75 5.93
CA ASN A 65 -19.31 25.04 4.67
C ASN A 65 -19.69 25.93 3.48
N LEU A 66 -18.68 26.33 2.71
CA LEU A 66 -18.84 27.17 1.51
C LEU A 66 -18.66 26.40 0.20
N TYR A 67 -18.53 25.07 0.26
CA TYR A 67 -18.22 24.23 -0.88
C TYR A 67 -19.21 24.42 -2.03
N ARG A 68 -18.76 24.80 -3.24
CA ARG A 68 -19.65 25.10 -4.38
C ARG A 68 -20.76 26.11 -4.05
N GLY A 69 -20.56 26.98 -3.06
CA GLY A 69 -21.56 27.97 -2.62
C GLY A 69 -21.61 29.24 -3.45
N SER A 70 -20.72 29.41 -4.44
CA SER A 70 -20.56 30.67 -5.18
C SER A 70 -21.11 30.66 -6.60
N SER A 71 -21.60 31.83 -7.02
CA SER A 71 -21.97 32.13 -8.40
C SER A 71 -20.77 32.30 -9.36
N PHE A 72 -19.52 32.31 -8.87
CA PHE A 72 -18.33 32.46 -9.74
C PHE A 72 -18.18 31.28 -10.71
N LYS A 73 -17.67 31.59 -11.92
CA LYS A 73 -17.54 30.63 -13.03
C LYS A 73 -16.16 29.99 -13.18
N ASN A 74 -15.15 30.42 -12.43
CA ASN A 74 -13.84 29.76 -12.48
C ASN A 74 -13.86 28.49 -11.61
N ASN A 75 -13.30 27.39 -12.13
CA ASN A 75 -13.50 26.08 -11.51
C ASN A 75 -13.01 26.01 -10.06
N LEU A 76 -11.87 26.63 -9.72
CA LEU A 76 -11.31 26.56 -8.37
C LEU A 76 -12.03 27.48 -7.36
N SER A 77 -12.29 28.75 -7.71
CA SER A 77 -12.98 29.66 -6.78
C SER A 77 -14.47 29.38 -6.68
N ARG A 78 -15.04 28.63 -7.64
CA ARG A 78 -16.36 28.02 -7.47
C ARG A 78 -16.34 26.96 -6.37
N LEU A 79 -15.33 26.08 -6.33
CA LEU A 79 -15.23 25.03 -5.32
C LEU A 79 -15.04 25.61 -3.92
N LEU A 80 -14.14 26.59 -3.78
CA LEU A 80 -13.74 27.18 -2.50
C LEU A 80 -13.65 28.71 -2.61
N PRO A 81 -14.77 29.44 -2.42
CA PRO A 81 -14.83 30.87 -2.69
C PRO A 81 -13.98 31.74 -1.76
N CYS A 82 -13.64 31.25 -0.56
CA CYS A 82 -12.94 32.03 0.47
C CYS A 82 -11.55 31.49 0.79
N SER A 83 -11.03 30.56 0.00
CA SER A 83 -9.71 29.97 0.21
C SER A 83 -8.54 30.90 -0.17
N GLY A 84 -8.79 32.02 -0.86
CA GLY A 84 -7.76 33.00 -1.24
C GLY A 84 -6.67 32.48 -2.19
N LYS A 85 -6.79 31.25 -2.70
CA LYS A 85 -5.80 30.60 -3.57
C LYS A 85 -6.03 30.99 -5.03
N SER A 86 -4.93 31.16 -5.76
CA SER A 86 -4.93 31.38 -7.21
C SER A 86 -5.78 30.31 -7.89
N SER A 87 -6.65 30.73 -8.80
CA SER A 87 -7.57 29.86 -9.53
C SER A 87 -6.88 28.95 -10.57
N GLN A 88 -5.57 28.79 -10.47
CA GLN A 88 -4.73 28.08 -11.44
C GLN A 88 -4.01 26.93 -10.75
N CYS A 89 -4.22 25.74 -11.26
CA CYS A 89 -3.47 24.55 -10.91
C CYS A 89 -2.01 24.72 -11.35
N THR A 90 -1.06 24.54 -10.44
CA THR A 90 0.37 24.51 -10.80
C THR A 90 0.72 23.22 -11.53
N GLN A 91 0.07 22.11 -11.16
CA GLN A 91 0.23 20.79 -11.76
C GLN A 91 -1.13 20.10 -11.90
N TYR A 92 -1.25 19.24 -12.92
CA TYR A 92 -2.40 18.35 -13.10
C TYR A 92 -2.05 16.91 -12.76
N TYR A 93 -3.02 16.18 -12.20
CA TYR A 93 -2.83 14.83 -11.71
C TYR A 93 -3.74 13.83 -12.45
N GLN A 94 -3.22 12.61 -12.62
CA GLN A 94 -3.91 11.52 -13.29
C GLN A 94 -4.51 10.49 -12.31
N GLN A 95 -4.24 10.62 -11.01
CA GLN A 95 -4.72 9.71 -10.00
C GLN A 95 -4.68 10.36 -8.61
N PHE A 96 -5.53 9.87 -7.72
CA PHE A 96 -5.44 10.14 -6.28
C PHE A 96 -6.11 9.00 -5.51
N HIS A 97 -5.64 8.78 -4.28
CA HIS A 97 -6.09 7.68 -3.42
C HIS A 97 -6.24 8.20 -1.99
N ILE A 98 -7.40 7.95 -1.39
CA ILE A 98 -7.78 8.54 -0.09
C ILE A 98 -8.12 7.40 0.86
N ASN A 99 -7.49 7.38 2.04
CA ASN A 99 -7.93 6.58 3.17
C ASN A 99 -8.90 7.41 4.04
N CYS A 100 -10.19 7.14 3.89
CA CYS A 100 -11.24 7.95 4.50
C CYS A 100 -11.36 7.65 6.00
N GLY A 101 -11.25 8.70 6.81
CA GLY A 101 -11.34 8.66 8.27
C GLY A 101 -10.10 8.10 8.98
N GLY A 102 -9.00 7.87 8.27
CA GLY A 102 -7.77 7.28 8.83
C GLY A 102 -6.49 7.99 8.41
N ARG A 103 -5.37 7.46 8.90
CA ARG A 103 -3.99 7.88 8.55
C ARG A 103 -3.56 7.41 7.17
N ASP A 104 -2.42 7.91 6.71
CA ASP A 104 -1.76 7.41 5.50
C ASP A 104 -1.52 5.89 5.59
N VAL A 105 -1.93 5.19 4.54
CA VAL A 105 -1.79 3.73 4.43
C VAL A 105 -1.11 3.41 3.10
N HIS A 106 -0.10 2.57 3.16
CA HIS A 106 0.51 2.04 1.94
C HIS A 106 0.00 0.63 1.67
N VAL A 107 -0.60 0.46 0.50
CA VAL A 107 -1.17 -0.81 0.05
C VAL A 107 -0.24 -1.44 -0.97
N ARG A 108 0.24 -2.66 -0.70
CA ARG A 108 1.06 -3.43 -1.64
C ARG A 108 0.17 -4.29 -2.52
N ASN A 109 0.07 -3.97 -3.81
CA ASN A 109 -0.51 -4.87 -4.80
C ASN A 109 0.59 -5.73 -5.45
N GLY A 110 0.21 -6.75 -6.24
CA GLY A 110 1.15 -7.64 -6.95
C GLY A 110 2.14 -6.93 -7.89
N ASN A 111 1.94 -5.64 -8.16
CA ASN A 111 2.70 -4.84 -9.13
C ASN A 111 3.34 -3.57 -8.55
N GLY A 112 3.14 -3.24 -7.27
CA GLY A 112 3.69 -2.02 -6.66
C GLY A 112 3.09 -1.61 -5.31
N LYS A 113 3.63 -0.55 -4.72
CA LYS A 113 3.17 0.05 -3.46
C LYS A 113 2.42 1.35 -3.78
N LEU A 114 1.15 1.43 -3.37
CA LEU A 114 0.30 2.60 -3.57
C LEU A 114 0.03 3.31 -2.24
N LEU A 115 0.23 4.62 -2.21
CA LEU A 115 -0.11 5.44 -1.04
C LEU A 115 -1.58 5.88 -1.11
N TYR A 116 -2.35 5.52 -0.10
CA TYR A 116 -3.65 6.11 0.20
C TYR A 116 -3.44 7.17 1.27
N GLU A 117 -3.71 8.42 0.90
CA GLU A 117 -3.54 9.56 1.78
C GLU A 117 -4.69 9.65 2.79
N GLY A 118 -4.35 9.74 4.06
CA GLY A 118 -5.30 9.80 5.16
C GLY A 118 -5.91 11.18 5.36
N ASP A 119 -7.17 11.21 5.79
CA ASP A 119 -7.89 12.43 6.12
C ASP A 119 -8.20 12.58 7.63
N GLU A 120 -7.61 11.75 8.51
CA GLU A 120 -7.91 11.74 9.96
C GLU A 120 -7.72 13.09 10.67
N HIS A 121 -6.79 13.92 10.19
CA HIS A 121 -6.49 15.23 10.75
C HIS A 121 -7.56 16.27 10.41
N ALA A 122 -8.40 15.99 9.42
CA ALA A 122 -9.54 16.83 9.10
C ALA A 122 -10.65 16.54 10.11
N GLU A 123 -10.82 17.48 11.05
CA GLU A 123 -11.79 17.40 12.17
C GLU A 123 -13.21 17.05 11.70
N GLY A 124 -13.54 17.34 10.43
CA GLY A 124 -14.90 17.21 9.94
C GLY A 124 -15.81 18.18 10.69
N GLY A 125 -17.09 17.86 10.79
CA GLY A 125 -18.05 18.73 11.47
C GLY A 125 -19.38 18.85 10.73
N ALA A 126 -20.33 19.47 11.42
CA ALA A 126 -21.72 19.53 10.98
C ALA A 126 -21.92 20.39 9.72
N ALA A 127 -21.07 21.39 9.53
CA ALA A 127 -20.97 22.17 8.31
C ALA A 127 -19.50 22.45 8.04
N SER A 128 -18.80 21.45 7.52
CA SER A 128 -17.35 21.52 7.31
C SER A 128 -16.97 21.27 5.86
N ASN A 129 -15.89 21.95 5.44
CA ASN A 129 -15.12 21.59 4.27
C ASN A 129 -13.66 21.35 4.68
N TYR A 130 -13.03 20.43 4.01
CA TYR A 130 -11.60 20.18 4.10
C TYR A 130 -11.04 20.16 2.70
N PHE A 131 -9.88 20.77 2.53
CA PHE A 131 -9.19 20.74 1.26
C PHE A 131 -7.69 20.58 1.48
N LYS A 132 -7.11 19.68 0.69
CA LYS A 132 -5.68 19.50 0.60
C LYS A 132 -5.22 20.19 -0.68
N ALA A 133 -4.29 21.14 -0.53
CA ALA A 133 -3.80 21.95 -1.62
C ALA A 133 -3.47 21.11 -2.86
N GLU A 134 -4.04 21.48 -4.00
CA GLU A 134 -3.73 20.92 -5.33
C GLU A 134 -3.98 19.42 -5.47
N SER A 135 -4.95 18.84 -4.75
CA SER A 135 -5.24 17.40 -4.94
C SER A 135 -6.72 17.06 -4.78
N TRP A 136 -7.19 16.99 -3.54
CA TRP A 136 -8.54 16.55 -3.23
C TRP A 136 -9.02 17.20 -1.94
N GLY A 137 -10.32 17.10 -1.68
CA GLY A 137 -10.95 17.56 -0.45
C GLY A 137 -12.25 16.84 -0.20
N PHE A 138 -12.92 17.22 0.87
CA PHE A 138 -14.28 16.76 1.14
C PHE A 138 -15.13 17.86 1.78
N SER A 139 -16.44 17.71 1.63
CA SER A 139 -17.47 18.52 2.28
C SER A 139 -18.38 17.58 3.07
N SER A 140 -18.59 17.89 4.36
CA SER A 140 -19.39 17.09 5.28
C SER A 140 -20.49 17.95 5.88
N VAL A 141 -21.73 17.44 5.83
CA VAL A 141 -22.93 18.17 6.22
C VAL A 141 -23.83 17.31 7.11
N GLY A 142 -24.39 17.95 8.13
CA GLY A 142 -25.39 17.43 9.03
C GLY A 142 -24.85 17.19 10.45
N ASP A 143 -25.75 17.22 11.42
CA ASP A 143 -25.49 16.89 12.82
C ASP A 143 -26.32 15.66 13.22
N TYR A 144 -25.83 14.82 14.13
CA TYR A 144 -26.56 13.65 14.58
C TYR A 144 -27.61 14.04 15.63
N MET A 145 -28.88 13.71 15.36
CA MET A 145 -29.96 14.08 16.27
C MET A 145 -29.99 13.20 17.52
N ASP A 146 -30.24 13.82 18.68
CA ASP A 146 -30.47 13.17 19.98
C ASP A 146 -29.34 12.24 20.49
N ASP A 147 -28.11 12.42 20.02
CA ASP A 147 -26.93 11.65 20.46
C ASP A 147 -26.40 12.09 21.85
N ARG A 148 -26.94 13.19 22.40
CA ARG A 148 -26.52 13.88 23.64
C ARG A 148 -25.09 14.41 23.60
N ASP A 149 -24.40 14.28 22.48
CA ASP A 149 -23.03 14.72 22.29
C ASP A 149 -23.05 16.00 21.46
N ARG A 150 -22.27 17.00 21.88
CA ARG A 150 -22.09 18.22 21.06
C ARG A 150 -20.91 18.08 20.09
N ASN A 151 -20.12 17.02 20.25
CA ASN A 151 -18.93 16.72 19.47
C ASN A 151 -19.13 15.38 18.74
N SER A 152 -20.10 15.34 17.83
CA SER A 152 -20.31 14.17 16.98
C SER A 152 -19.01 13.72 16.31
N GLN A 153 -18.76 12.41 16.32
CA GLN A 153 -17.62 11.83 15.61
C GLN A 153 -17.98 11.59 14.14
N TYR A 154 -17.15 12.11 13.24
CA TYR A 154 -17.31 11.98 11.78
C TYR A 154 -16.41 10.90 11.19
N THR A 155 -15.63 10.22 12.02
CA THR A 155 -14.79 9.08 11.65
C THR A 155 -15.14 7.89 12.52
N LEU A 156 -14.89 6.69 12.01
CA LEU A 156 -15.07 5.44 12.72
C LEU A 156 -13.79 4.62 12.62
N LEU A 157 -13.46 3.98 13.73
CA LEU A 157 -12.38 3.02 13.83
C LEU A 157 -12.97 1.64 14.09
N ASN A 158 -12.61 0.69 13.25
CA ASN A 158 -12.92 -0.72 13.47
C ASN A 158 -12.00 -1.28 14.56
N THR A 159 -12.59 -1.92 15.56
CA THR A 159 -11.88 -2.61 16.65
C THR A 159 -11.68 -4.09 16.37
N SER A 160 -12.35 -4.65 15.35
CA SER A 160 -12.30 -6.05 14.98
C SER A 160 -11.13 -6.37 14.06
N LYS A 161 -10.54 -7.57 14.18
CA LYS A 161 -9.50 -8.04 13.26
C LYS A 161 -10.12 -8.41 11.91
N LEU A 162 -9.82 -7.62 10.89
CA LEU A 162 -10.27 -7.86 9.52
C LEU A 162 -9.38 -8.91 8.84
N SER A 163 -10.00 -9.93 8.26
CA SER A 163 -9.32 -11.03 7.54
C SER A 163 -9.61 -10.95 6.04
N MET A 164 -9.21 -9.86 5.40
CA MET A 164 -9.40 -9.62 3.97
C MET A 164 -8.16 -8.97 3.35
N ASP A 165 -8.02 -9.07 2.03
CA ASP A 165 -6.97 -8.37 1.31
C ASP A 165 -7.10 -6.86 1.50
N TYR A 166 -5.95 -6.21 1.69
CA TYR A 166 -5.84 -4.76 1.95
C TYR A 166 -6.68 -4.30 3.16
N SER A 167 -6.75 -5.15 4.20
CA SER A 167 -7.50 -4.90 5.44
C SER A 167 -7.29 -3.52 6.03
N ASP A 168 -6.09 -2.96 5.89
CA ASP A 168 -5.71 -1.65 6.42
C ASP A 168 -6.65 -0.53 5.91
N LEU A 169 -7.13 -0.61 4.66
CA LEU A 169 -8.06 0.36 4.07
C LEU A 169 -9.47 0.33 4.68
N TYR A 170 -9.82 -0.75 5.37
CA TYR A 170 -11.16 -0.97 5.91
C TYR A 170 -11.18 -0.89 7.45
N THR A 171 -10.04 -0.56 8.06
CA THR A 171 -9.93 -0.35 9.51
C THR A 171 -10.54 0.98 9.94
N THR A 172 -10.63 1.96 9.04
CA THR A 172 -11.24 3.26 9.30
C THR A 172 -12.29 3.59 8.24
N ALA A 173 -13.21 4.48 8.60
CA ALA A 173 -14.15 5.05 7.64
C ALA A 173 -14.53 6.48 8.03
N ARG A 174 -14.85 7.32 7.04
CA ARG A 174 -15.51 8.61 7.26
C ARG A 174 -17.02 8.45 7.10
N LYS A 175 -17.77 9.13 7.96
CA LYS A 175 -19.23 9.20 7.93
C LYS A 175 -19.73 10.64 8.07
N ALA A 176 -20.93 10.90 7.59
CA ALA A 176 -21.64 12.16 7.81
C ALA A 176 -23.13 11.88 8.01
N PRO A 177 -23.88 12.72 8.75
CA PRO A 177 -25.30 12.46 9.00
C PRO A 177 -26.19 12.61 7.76
N VAL A 178 -25.94 13.63 6.94
CA VAL A 178 -26.81 13.97 5.79
C VAL A 178 -26.08 13.80 4.46
N SER A 179 -24.91 14.42 4.31
CA SER A 179 -24.21 14.46 3.03
C SER A 179 -22.70 14.46 3.22
N LEU A 180 -22.02 13.62 2.45
CA LEU A 180 -20.56 13.55 2.38
C LEU A 180 -20.14 13.60 0.92
N THR A 181 -19.43 14.65 0.54
CA THR A 181 -18.90 14.80 -0.82
C THR A 181 -17.39 14.75 -0.77
N TYR A 182 -16.77 13.82 -1.49
CA TYR A 182 -15.35 13.88 -1.81
C TYR A 182 -15.17 14.45 -3.21
N TYR A 183 -14.12 15.24 -3.40
CA TYR A 183 -13.82 15.81 -4.69
C TYR A 183 -12.33 15.86 -4.97
N GLY A 184 -11.95 15.55 -6.20
CA GLY A 184 -10.63 15.81 -6.76
C GLY A 184 -10.67 17.07 -7.61
N TYR A 185 -9.59 17.83 -7.63
CA TYR A 185 -9.43 19.01 -8.47
C TYR A 185 -8.01 19.10 -9.02
N CYS A 186 -7.82 19.88 -10.08
CA CYS A 186 -6.57 19.84 -10.87
C CYS A 186 -6.31 18.47 -11.49
N LEU A 187 -7.36 17.78 -11.93
CA LEU A 187 -7.24 16.53 -12.68
C LEU A 187 -7.03 16.81 -14.17
N GLU A 188 -6.26 15.98 -14.85
CA GLU A 188 -6.28 15.99 -16.32
C GLU A 188 -7.68 15.68 -16.85
N ASN A 189 -8.07 16.30 -17.96
CA ASN A 189 -9.35 15.94 -18.58
C ASN A 189 -9.20 14.59 -19.29
N GLY A 190 -10.17 13.71 -19.11
CA GLY A 190 -10.10 12.36 -19.65
C GLY A 190 -11.04 11.40 -18.95
N ASN A 191 -10.93 10.12 -19.30
CA ASN A 191 -11.70 9.06 -18.67
C ASN A 191 -10.96 8.56 -17.43
N TYR A 192 -11.69 8.36 -16.34
CA TYR A 192 -11.19 7.87 -15.08
C TYR A 192 -11.99 6.66 -14.61
N ILE A 193 -11.31 5.74 -13.96
CA ILE A 193 -11.90 4.63 -13.22
C ILE A 193 -11.92 5.05 -11.75
N VAL A 194 -13.12 5.08 -11.17
CA VAL A 194 -13.37 5.40 -9.76
C VAL A 194 -13.72 4.11 -9.04
N GLN A 195 -12.97 3.81 -7.98
CA GLN A 195 -13.23 2.69 -7.08
C GLN A 195 -13.55 3.24 -5.69
N LEU A 196 -14.73 2.88 -5.19
CA LEU A 196 -15.23 3.28 -3.88
C LEU A 196 -15.21 2.06 -2.97
N HIS A 197 -14.47 2.15 -1.88
CA HIS A 197 -14.25 1.06 -0.94
C HIS A 197 -15.09 1.26 0.31
N PHE A 198 -15.84 0.22 0.68
CA PHE A 198 -16.75 0.25 1.81
C PHE A 198 -16.58 -1.00 2.69
N ALA A 199 -16.76 -0.84 3.99
CA ALA A 199 -17.01 -1.92 4.93
C ALA A 199 -17.97 -1.43 6.01
N GLU A 200 -19.00 -2.22 6.34
CA GLU A 200 -19.88 -1.90 7.47
C GLU A 200 -19.19 -2.34 8.77
N ILE A 201 -18.67 -1.37 9.50
CA ILE A 201 -17.84 -1.55 10.71
C ILE A 201 -18.54 -1.08 11.99
N GLN A 202 -19.77 -0.56 11.88
CA GLN A 202 -20.57 -0.10 13.02
C GLN A 202 -21.76 -1.04 13.30
N PHE A 203 -22.53 -1.40 12.28
CA PHE A 203 -23.66 -2.34 12.39
C PHE A 203 -23.19 -3.79 12.22
N THR A 204 -22.42 -4.26 13.22
CA THR A 204 -21.75 -5.55 13.19
C THR A 204 -22.69 -6.74 13.42
N ASP A 205 -22.23 -7.93 13.02
CA ASP A 205 -22.91 -9.21 13.22
C ASP A 205 -22.52 -9.90 14.52
N GLU A 206 -21.82 -9.21 15.42
CA GLU A 206 -21.39 -9.76 16.71
C GLU A 206 -22.57 -9.86 17.69
N LEU A 207 -23.38 -8.80 17.76
CA LEU A 207 -24.50 -8.69 18.69
C LEU A 207 -25.85 -8.71 17.95
N ALA A 208 -26.84 -9.41 18.51
CA ALA A 208 -28.14 -9.61 17.86
C ALA A 208 -28.88 -8.29 17.52
N TYR A 209 -28.73 -7.26 18.36
CA TYR A 209 -29.37 -5.95 18.12
C TYR A 209 -28.61 -5.11 17.07
N LEU A 210 -27.29 -5.28 16.93
CA LEU A 210 -26.52 -4.63 15.86
C LEU A 210 -26.81 -5.26 14.49
N LYS A 211 -27.17 -6.56 14.47
CA LYS A 211 -27.48 -7.30 13.24
C LYS A 211 -28.60 -6.67 12.42
N VAL A 212 -29.60 -6.11 13.10
CA VAL A 212 -30.78 -5.50 12.46
C VAL A 212 -30.54 -4.05 12.01
N GLY A 213 -29.38 -3.47 12.34
CA GLY A 213 -29.01 -2.14 11.87
C GLY A 213 -28.78 -2.12 10.36
N GLU A 214 -29.45 -1.19 9.68
CA GLU A 214 -29.32 -1.00 8.23
C GLU A 214 -28.83 0.42 7.93
N ARG A 215 -27.69 0.51 7.23
CA ARG A 215 -27.19 1.76 6.67
C ARG A 215 -27.56 1.82 5.18
N ILE A 216 -28.28 2.86 4.78
CA ILE A 216 -28.80 3.01 3.42
C ILE A 216 -28.55 4.45 2.96
N PHE A 217 -27.87 4.63 1.83
CA PHE A 217 -27.62 5.94 1.24
C PHE A 217 -27.49 5.85 -0.28
N ASP A 218 -27.63 6.98 -0.96
CA ASP A 218 -27.43 7.08 -2.41
C ASP A 218 -25.99 7.51 -2.71
N ILE A 219 -25.45 7.07 -3.85
CA ILE A 219 -24.12 7.42 -4.33
C ILE A 219 -24.22 8.02 -5.73
N TYR A 220 -23.75 9.25 -5.85
CA TYR A 220 -23.63 10.01 -7.07
C TYR A 220 -22.16 10.18 -7.44
N VAL A 221 -21.83 10.09 -8.72
CA VAL A 221 -20.48 10.40 -9.22
C VAL A 221 -20.63 11.30 -10.43
N GLN A 222 -19.96 12.47 -10.42
CA GLN A 222 -20.17 13.55 -11.39
C GLN A 222 -21.65 13.95 -11.55
N GLY A 223 -22.39 14.01 -10.44
CA GLY A 223 -23.82 14.36 -10.43
C GLY A 223 -24.77 13.26 -10.93
N GLU A 224 -24.26 12.15 -11.46
CA GLU A 224 -25.09 11.02 -11.90
C GLU A 224 -25.30 10.02 -10.77
N LEU A 225 -26.56 9.63 -10.52
CA LEU A 225 -26.90 8.57 -9.56
C LEU A 225 -26.39 7.22 -10.07
N LYS A 226 -25.33 6.70 -9.43
CA LYS A 226 -24.73 5.40 -9.78
C LYS A 226 -25.34 4.26 -8.97
N TRP A 227 -25.59 4.48 -7.68
CA TRP A 227 -26.19 3.47 -6.80
C TRP A 227 -27.23 4.11 -5.88
N ARG A 228 -28.48 3.67 -6.03
CA ARG A 228 -29.62 4.08 -5.18
C ARG A 228 -29.79 3.09 -4.04
N ASP A 229 -30.17 3.58 -2.86
CA ASP A 229 -30.48 2.78 -1.68
C ASP A 229 -29.36 1.76 -1.36
N PHE A 230 -28.10 2.19 -1.51
CA PHE A 230 -26.93 1.36 -1.31
C PHE A 230 -26.80 0.96 0.15
N ASN A 231 -26.75 -0.36 0.40
CA ASN A 231 -26.58 -0.94 1.72
C ASN A 231 -25.31 -1.80 1.74
N ILE A 232 -24.28 -1.30 2.44
CA ILE A 232 -22.93 -1.90 2.49
C ILE A 232 -23.00 -3.35 2.97
N LYS A 233 -23.70 -3.59 4.09
CA LYS A 233 -23.80 -4.90 4.73
C LYS A 233 -24.49 -5.93 3.82
N LYS A 234 -25.55 -5.52 3.13
CA LYS A 234 -26.28 -6.39 2.19
C LYS A 234 -25.40 -6.78 1.00
N GLU A 235 -24.68 -5.81 0.43
CA GLU A 235 -23.80 -6.02 -0.72
C GLU A 235 -22.58 -6.88 -0.37
N ALA A 236 -21.98 -6.64 0.80
CA ALA A 236 -20.85 -7.41 1.31
C ALA A 236 -21.24 -8.79 1.90
N LYS A 237 -22.54 -9.10 1.97
CA LYS A 237 -23.08 -10.33 2.60
C LYS A 237 -22.62 -10.49 4.05
N GLY A 238 -22.71 -9.40 4.82
CA GLY A 238 -22.33 -9.33 6.23
C GLY A 238 -21.56 -8.05 6.57
N SER A 239 -21.39 -7.81 7.86
CA SER A 239 -20.54 -6.76 8.42
C SER A 239 -19.05 -7.16 8.39
N ASN A 240 -18.15 -6.20 8.61
CA ASN A 240 -16.71 -6.41 8.64
C ASN A 240 -16.17 -7.15 7.39
N LYS A 241 -16.82 -6.91 6.24
CA LYS A 241 -16.46 -7.42 4.92
C LYS A 241 -16.35 -6.25 3.96
N ASN A 242 -15.37 -6.29 3.08
CA ASN A 242 -15.22 -5.25 2.07
C ASN A 242 -16.22 -5.42 0.92
N VAL A 243 -16.58 -4.28 0.33
CA VAL A 243 -17.20 -4.21 -0.99
C VAL A 243 -16.60 -3.03 -1.73
N THR A 244 -16.21 -3.25 -2.98
CA THR A 244 -15.69 -2.20 -3.86
C THR A 244 -16.67 -1.98 -4.99
N LYS A 245 -17.12 -0.73 -5.17
CA LYS A 245 -17.96 -0.32 -6.29
C LYS A 245 -17.10 0.43 -7.29
N VAL A 246 -17.14 0.00 -8.55
CA VAL A 246 -16.32 0.55 -9.64
C VAL A 246 -17.23 1.21 -10.66
N CYS A 247 -16.86 2.41 -11.11
CA CYS A 247 -17.50 3.06 -12.24
C CYS A 247 -16.49 3.85 -13.08
N ASN A 248 -16.82 4.04 -14.35
CA ASN A 248 -16.04 4.87 -15.26
C ASN A 248 -16.73 6.23 -15.40
N VAL A 249 -15.96 7.30 -15.37
CA VAL A 249 -16.44 8.68 -15.50
C VAL A 249 -15.52 9.49 -16.39
N SER A 250 -16.07 10.52 -17.04
CA SER A 250 -15.30 11.51 -17.78
C SER A 250 -15.11 12.76 -16.93
N VAL A 251 -13.87 13.23 -16.82
CA VAL A 251 -13.51 14.53 -16.23
C VAL A 251 -13.36 15.53 -17.36
N THR A 252 -14.14 16.61 -17.33
CA THR A 252 -14.18 17.64 -18.39
C THR A 252 -13.77 19.04 -17.91
N ASP A 253 -13.84 19.29 -16.61
CA ASP A 253 -13.60 20.60 -16.00
C ASP A 253 -12.47 20.56 -14.96
N HIS A 254 -11.57 19.57 -15.08
CA HIS A 254 -10.49 19.29 -14.14
C HIS A 254 -10.95 18.96 -12.72
N THR A 255 -12.24 18.69 -12.51
CA THR A 255 -12.80 18.30 -11.22
C THR A 255 -13.55 16.97 -11.31
N LEU A 256 -13.53 16.22 -10.21
CA LEU A 256 -14.29 14.99 -10.06
C LEU A 256 -15.00 15.02 -8.72
N GLU A 257 -16.30 14.82 -8.73
CA GLU A 257 -17.13 14.84 -7.53
C GLU A 257 -17.73 13.46 -7.26
N ILE A 258 -17.64 13.00 -6.01
CA ILE A 258 -18.26 11.78 -5.48
C ILE A 258 -19.13 12.21 -4.32
N HIS A 259 -20.45 12.14 -4.48
CA HIS A 259 -21.42 12.61 -3.50
C HIS A 259 -22.21 11.44 -2.91
N LEU A 260 -22.12 11.26 -1.60
CA LEU A 260 -22.85 10.27 -0.83
C LEU A 260 -23.94 10.99 -0.04
N TYR A 261 -25.18 10.57 -0.22
CA TYR A 261 -26.35 11.28 0.31
C TYR A 261 -27.30 10.37 1.06
N TRP A 262 -27.70 10.78 2.26
CA TRP A 262 -28.67 10.08 3.07
C TRP A 262 -30.08 10.67 2.93
N ALA A 263 -30.95 9.95 2.25
CA ALA A 263 -32.35 10.34 2.01
C ALA A 263 -33.30 9.98 3.17
N GLY A 264 -32.80 9.88 4.41
CA GLY A 264 -33.65 9.57 5.57
C GLY A 264 -34.01 8.09 5.76
N LYS A 265 -33.30 7.16 5.11
CA LYS A 265 -33.60 5.71 5.13
C LYS A 265 -32.65 4.91 6.04
N GLY A 266 -33.13 3.76 6.52
CA GLY A 266 -32.35 2.86 7.37
C GLY A 266 -32.51 3.15 8.86
N THR A 267 -31.56 2.68 9.67
CA THR A 267 -31.61 2.72 11.12
C THR A 267 -30.98 4.00 11.68
N MET A 268 -31.66 4.62 12.66
CA MET A 268 -31.19 5.87 13.29
C MET A 268 -30.87 5.73 14.79
N CYS A 269 -31.29 4.65 15.43
CA CYS A 269 -31.30 4.50 16.90
C CYS A 269 -30.54 3.27 17.42
N ILE A 270 -29.72 2.64 16.57
CA ILE A 270 -28.88 1.49 16.91
C ILE A 270 -27.44 1.88 16.55
N PRO A 271 -26.41 1.47 17.32
CA PRO A 271 -26.50 0.96 18.71
C PRO A 271 -27.20 1.93 19.66
N ASP A 272 -27.00 3.21 19.41
CA ASP A 272 -27.58 4.36 20.06
C ASP A 272 -28.09 5.35 18.99
N ARG A 273 -28.69 6.46 19.41
CA ARG A 273 -29.16 7.50 18.47
C ARG A 273 -27.95 8.20 17.83
N GLY A 274 -28.06 8.52 16.55
CA GLY A 274 -27.00 9.25 15.83
C GLY A 274 -26.05 8.39 14.99
N ASN A 275 -26.55 7.27 14.46
CA ASN A 275 -25.71 6.32 13.71
C ASN A 275 -26.19 6.09 12.27
N TYR A 276 -26.84 7.07 11.65
CA TYR A 276 -27.30 7.02 10.26
C TYR A 276 -26.31 7.69 9.30
N GLY A 277 -26.68 7.88 8.03
CA GLY A 277 -25.87 8.60 7.05
C GLY A 277 -24.92 7.75 6.19
N PRO A 278 -24.26 8.34 5.19
CA PRO A 278 -23.23 7.67 4.40
C PRO A 278 -22.00 7.29 5.22
N LEU A 279 -21.31 6.24 4.75
CA LEU A 279 -20.04 5.76 5.29
C LEU A 279 -19.16 5.29 4.15
N ILE A 280 -17.87 5.63 4.16
CA ILE A 280 -16.89 5.22 3.15
C ILE A 280 -15.52 4.99 3.77
N SER A 281 -14.82 3.94 3.34
CA SER A 281 -13.52 3.52 3.90
C SER A 281 -12.35 4.04 3.08
N ALA A 282 -12.42 3.98 1.75
CA ALA A 282 -11.38 4.53 0.88
C ALA A 282 -11.92 4.89 -0.51
N ILE A 283 -11.17 5.73 -1.21
CA ILE A 283 -11.43 6.14 -2.59
C ILE A 283 -10.16 5.94 -3.41
N SER A 284 -10.29 5.41 -4.62
CA SER A 284 -9.21 5.29 -5.58
C SER A 284 -9.69 5.80 -6.93
N VAL A 285 -8.98 6.76 -7.50
CA VAL A 285 -9.32 7.37 -8.79
C VAL A 285 -8.09 7.34 -9.68
N CYS A 286 -8.23 6.82 -10.90
CA CYS A 286 -7.12 6.61 -11.82
C CYS A 286 -7.54 6.91 -13.26
N SER A 287 -6.66 7.52 -14.03
CA SER A 287 -6.86 7.71 -15.46
C SER A 287 -7.00 6.36 -16.18
N GLY A 288 -8.06 6.21 -16.98
CA GLY A 288 -8.38 5.00 -17.73
C GLY A 288 -7.40 4.68 -18.86
N LEU A 289 -6.45 5.56 -19.15
CA LEU A 289 -5.31 5.29 -20.03
C LEU A 289 -4.27 4.38 -19.36
N ARG A 290 -4.23 4.34 -18.02
CA ARG A 290 -3.39 3.40 -17.29
C ARG A 290 -4.20 2.13 -17.05
N THR A 291 -3.69 1.00 -17.52
CA THR A 291 -4.26 -0.33 -17.25
C THR A 291 -4.25 -0.67 -15.75
N HIS A 292 -3.44 0.03 -14.95
CA HIS A 292 -3.40 -0.09 -13.49
C HIS A 292 -3.18 1.25 -12.79
N CYS A 293 -3.84 1.41 -11.64
CA CYS A 293 -3.67 2.48 -10.66
C CYS A 293 -2.33 2.38 -9.92
N GLU A 294 -1.20 2.37 -10.64
CA GLU A 294 0.07 1.92 -10.03
C GLU A 294 1.23 2.85 -10.39
N GLU A 295 1.98 3.24 -9.36
CA GLU A 295 3.38 3.59 -9.52
C GLU A 295 4.14 2.27 -9.72
N ARG A 296 4.82 2.11 -10.86
CA ARG A 296 5.86 1.10 -10.95
C ARG A 296 6.89 1.45 -9.89
N GLU A 297 7.14 0.54 -8.94
CA GLU A 297 8.40 0.62 -8.21
C GLU A 297 9.49 0.64 -9.28
N GLU A 298 10.20 1.77 -9.43
CA GLU A 298 11.52 1.74 -10.08
C GLU A 298 12.32 0.75 -9.24
N GLY A 299 12.40 -0.50 -9.71
CA GLY A 299 13.16 -1.55 -9.06
C GLY A 299 14.51 -0.96 -8.70
N SER A 300 14.86 -1.05 -7.41
CA SER A 300 16.00 -0.37 -6.82
C SER A 300 17.15 -0.33 -7.83
N LYS A 301 17.43 0.84 -8.41
CA LYS A 301 18.64 1.01 -9.20
C LYS A 301 19.76 0.77 -8.20
N ILE A 302 20.29 -0.45 -8.17
CA ILE A 302 21.55 -0.72 -7.47
C ILE A 302 22.48 0.35 -8.03
N PRO A 303 23.02 1.26 -7.20
CA PRO A 303 23.83 2.34 -7.73
C PRO A 303 24.91 1.69 -8.56
N THR A 304 25.07 2.08 -9.82
CA THR A 304 26.06 1.49 -10.73
C THR A 304 27.46 1.50 -10.09
N ALA A 305 27.70 2.46 -9.19
CA ALA A 305 28.87 2.54 -8.31
C ALA A 305 29.08 1.31 -7.41
N VAL A 306 28.04 0.71 -6.82
CA VAL A 306 28.16 -0.46 -5.93
C VAL A 306 28.58 -1.70 -6.71
N VAL A 307 28.06 -1.89 -7.94
CA VAL A 307 28.45 -2.99 -8.82
C VAL A 307 29.90 -2.84 -9.31
N VAL A 308 30.31 -1.62 -9.67
CA VAL A 308 31.69 -1.34 -10.10
C VAL A 308 32.67 -1.57 -8.94
N VAL A 309 32.40 -1.01 -7.76
CA VAL A 309 33.27 -1.14 -6.58
C VAL A 309 33.40 -2.59 -6.14
N THR A 310 32.30 -3.36 -6.10
CA THR A 310 32.36 -4.79 -5.76
C THR A 310 33.14 -5.59 -6.79
N SER A 311 33.01 -5.31 -8.09
CA SER A 311 33.79 -5.99 -9.14
C SER A 311 35.29 -5.71 -9.03
N VAL A 312 35.69 -4.46 -8.75
CA VAL A 312 37.10 -4.07 -8.63
C VAL A 312 37.73 -4.71 -7.41
N VAL A 313 37.02 -4.72 -6.28
CA VAL A 313 37.49 -5.35 -5.03
C VAL A 313 37.64 -6.87 -5.22
N CYS A 314 36.65 -7.54 -5.82
CA CYS A 314 36.74 -8.97 -6.13
C CYS A 314 37.89 -9.29 -7.08
N PHE A 315 38.11 -8.47 -8.12
CA PHE A 315 39.24 -8.65 -9.05
C PHE A 315 40.58 -8.48 -8.33
N PHE A 316 40.69 -7.50 -7.43
CA PHE A 316 41.90 -7.28 -6.63
C PHE A 316 42.21 -8.47 -5.73
N PHE A 317 41.21 -9.04 -5.07
CA PHE A 317 41.38 -10.26 -4.25
C PHE A 317 41.72 -11.50 -5.09
N LEU A 318 41.16 -11.64 -6.30
CA LEU A 318 41.53 -12.71 -7.23
C LEU A 318 42.98 -12.59 -7.69
N VAL A 319 43.42 -11.38 -8.05
CA VAL A 319 44.81 -11.11 -8.45
C VAL A 319 45.76 -11.37 -7.28
N LEU A 320 45.44 -10.88 -6.08
CA LEU A 320 46.20 -11.18 -4.87
C LEU A 320 46.24 -12.67 -4.58
N GLY A 321 45.12 -13.38 -4.75
CA GLY A 321 45.05 -14.84 -4.62
C GLY A 321 45.96 -15.56 -5.61
N VAL A 322 45.98 -15.15 -6.88
CA VAL A 322 46.87 -15.71 -7.92
C VAL A 322 48.33 -15.37 -7.66
N ILE A 323 48.64 -14.15 -7.22
CA ILE A 323 50.01 -13.74 -6.86
C ILE A 323 50.49 -14.53 -5.64
N CYS A 324 49.65 -14.65 -4.60
CA CYS A 324 49.96 -15.43 -3.41
C CYS A 324 50.10 -16.92 -3.77
N TRP A 325 49.24 -17.46 -4.64
CA TRP A 325 49.39 -18.81 -5.19
C TRP A 325 50.74 -18.95 -5.91
N LYS A 326 51.09 -18.05 -6.84
CA LYS A 326 52.35 -18.09 -7.59
C LYS A 326 53.57 -17.95 -6.69
N LEU A 327 53.53 -17.11 -5.65
CA LEU A 327 54.63 -16.88 -4.71
C LEU A 327 54.77 -18.05 -3.71
N CYS A 328 53.66 -18.58 -3.17
CA CYS A 328 53.68 -19.74 -2.29
C CYS A 328 54.05 -21.04 -3.03
N PHE A 329 53.72 -21.18 -4.33
CA PHE A 329 54.09 -22.36 -5.13
C PHE A 329 55.49 -22.27 -5.76
N LYS A 330 56.06 -21.08 -5.95
CA LYS A 330 57.49 -20.95 -6.33
C LYS A 330 58.44 -21.49 -5.24
N GLY A 331 57.99 -21.54 -3.98
CA GLY A 331 58.72 -22.21 -2.89
C GLY A 331 58.70 -23.75 -2.94
N LYS A 332 57.82 -24.37 -3.76
CA LYS A 332 57.74 -25.83 -3.92
C LYS A 332 58.35 -26.35 -5.23
N TYR A 333 58.49 -25.51 -6.25
CA TYR A 333 59.01 -25.92 -7.57
C TYR A 333 60.51 -26.29 -7.59
N SER A 334 61.32 -25.82 -6.62
CA SER A 334 62.76 -26.14 -6.55
C SER A 334 63.04 -27.51 -5.92
N ARG A 335 62.19 -27.99 -5.00
CA ARG A 335 62.35 -29.31 -4.35
C ARG A 335 61.96 -30.48 -5.24
N GLU A 336 61.13 -30.25 -6.27
CA GLU A 336 60.61 -31.31 -7.13
C GLU A 336 61.57 -31.69 -8.28
N GLN A 337 62.41 -30.77 -8.75
CA GLN A 337 63.40 -31.07 -9.79
C GLN A 337 64.62 -31.84 -9.25
N VAL A 338 64.95 -31.69 -7.96
CA VAL A 338 66.01 -32.48 -7.31
C VAL A 338 65.54 -33.91 -6.98
N LEU A 339 64.24 -34.11 -6.71
CA LEU A 339 63.67 -35.45 -6.47
C LEU A 339 63.35 -36.23 -7.76
N LYS A 340 62.97 -35.56 -8.86
CA LYS A 340 62.74 -36.22 -10.16
C LYS A 340 64.01 -36.73 -10.84
N GLY A 341 65.19 -36.28 -10.40
CA GLY A 341 66.48 -36.82 -10.84
C GLY A 341 66.89 -38.14 -10.18
N LEU A 342 66.18 -38.58 -9.12
CA LEU A 342 66.48 -39.81 -8.37
C LEU A 342 65.51 -40.96 -8.68
N ASP A 343 64.40 -40.72 -9.40
CA ASP A 343 63.31 -41.69 -9.58
C ASP A 343 63.47 -42.61 -10.82
N LEU A 344 64.66 -42.62 -11.43
CA LEU A 344 64.97 -43.37 -12.67
C LEU A 344 65.55 -44.78 -12.42
N GLN A 345 65.27 -45.41 -11.28
CA GLN A 345 65.66 -46.81 -11.02
C GLN A 345 64.56 -47.69 -10.41
N THR A 346 63.28 -47.35 -10.57
CA THR A 346 62.17 -48.19 -10.08
C THR A 346 61.45 -48.89 -11.22
N GLY A 347 61.87 -50.12 -11.56
CA GLY A 347 61.16 -50.96 -12.53
C GLY A 347 59.85 -51.50 -11.95
N SER A 348 58.75 -51.43 -12.70
CA SER A 348 57.47 -52.01 -12.29
C SER A 348 57.45 -53.52 -12.56
N PHE A 349 57.18 -54.33 -11.53
CA PHE A 349 56.99 -55.78 -11.68
C PHE A 349 55.51 -56.14 -11.76
N THR A 350 55.14 -57.00 -12.69
CA THR A 350 53.79 -57.57 -12.75
C THR A 350 53.61 -58.61 -11.64
N LEU A 351 52.37 -58.77 -11.16
CA LEU A 351 52.05 -59.81 -10.16
C LEU A 351 52.45 -61.23 -10.64
N ARG A 352 52.42 -61.49 -11.95
CA ARG A 352 52.88 -62.75 -12.53
C ARG A 352 54.37 -62.96 -12.32
N GLN A 353 55.20 -61.94 -12.53
CA GLN A 353 56.64 -62.00 -12.27
C GLN A 353 56.93 -62.20 -10.78
N LEU A 354 56.21 -61.51 -9.90
CA LEU A 354 56.37 -61.67 -8.45
C LEU A 354 55.96 -63.06 -7.96
N ARG A 355 54.90 -63.66 -8.53
CA ARG A 355 54.52 -65.05 -8.24
C ARG A 355 55.55 -66.04 -8.73
N ALA A 356 56.09 -65.86 -9.94
CA ALA A 356 57.16 -66.72 -10.45
C ALA A 356 58.40 -66.63 -9.54
N ALA A 357 58.79 -65.42 -9.15
CA ALA A 357 59.97 -65.19 -8.32
C ALA A 357 59.85 -65.77 -6.91
N THR A 358 58.65 -65.80 -6.32
CA THR A 358 58.43 -66.24 -4.93
C THR A 358 57.91 -67.68 -4.81
N ASN A 359 57.88 -68.44 -5.91
CA ASN A 359 57.23 -69.74 -6.00
C ASN A 359 55.76 -69.68 -5.50
N ASN A 360 55.00 -68.73 -6.06
CA ASN A 360 53.61 -68.43 -5.71
C ASN A 360 53.40 -68.09 -4.23
N PHE A 361 54.31 -67.30 -3.64
CA PHE A 361 54.29 -66.89 -2.23
C PHE A 361 54.33 -68.09 -1.26
N ASP A 362 55.23 -69.04 -1.53
CA ASP A 362 55.42 -70.22 -0.69
C ASP A 362 55.78 -69.83 0.75
N SER A 363 55.10 -70.44 1.72
CA SER A 363 55.39 -70.26 3.15
C SER A 363 56.84 -70.56 3.54
N ALA A 364 57.51 -71.47 2.83
CA ALA A 364 58.93 -71.77 3.06
C ALA A 364 59.85 -70.58 2.74
N ASN A 365 59.40 -69.67 1.85
CA ASN A 365 60.14 -68.48 1.46
C ASN A 365 59.76 -67.24 2.27
N LYS A 366 58.90 -67.37 3.29
CA LYS A 366 58.49 -66.26 4.13
C LYS A 366 59.64 -65.85 5.05
N ILE A 367 60.11 -64.62 4.87
CA ILE A 367 61.23 -64.06 5.64
C ILE A 367 60.78 -63.09 6.74
N GLY A 368 59.50 -62.72 6.78
CA GLY A 368 58.96 -61.93 7.89
C GLY A 368 57.45 -61.66 7.77
N GLU A 369 56.83 -61.26 8.87
CA GLU A 369 55.45 -60.80 8.93
C GLU A 369 55.31 -59.64 9.93
N GLY A 370 54.48 -58.66 9.58
CA GLY A 370 54.07 -57.61 10.50
C GLY A 370 52.64 -57.15 10.19
N GLY A 371 52.19 -56.06 10.83
CA GLY A 371 50.82 -55.53 10.67
C GLY A 371 50.41 -55.12 9.24
N PHE A 372 51.34 -55.16 8.29
CA PHE A 372 51.15 -54.79 6.88
C PHE A 372 51.20 -55.99 5.92
N GLY A 373 51.31 -57.22 6.44
CA GLY A 373 51.34 -58.45 5.67
C GLY A 373 52.68 -59.18 5.69
N CYS A 374 52.77 -60.26 4.92
CA CYS A 374 53.92 -61.16 4.85
C CYS A 374 54.95 -60.67 3.82
N VAL A 375 56.23 -60.89 4.12
CA VAL A 375 57.36 -60.63 3.21
C VAL A 375 57.97 -61.96 2.81
N TYR A 376 58.11 -62.18 1.51
CA TYR A 376 58.65 -63.40 0.91
C TYR A 376 59.97 -63.10 0.22
N LYS A 377 60.94 -64.01 0.34
CA LYS A 377 62.12 -64.02 -0.51
C LYS A 377 61.72 -64.55 -1.89
N GLY A 378 62.16 -63.87 -2.94
CA GLY A 378 62.01 -64.34 -4.32
C GLY A 378 63.28 -64.13 -5.12
N GLU A 379 63.34 -64.74 -6.29
CA GLU A 379 64.45 -64.62 -7.24
C GLU A 379 63.88 -64.33 -8.63
N LEU A 380 64.29 -63.22 -9.23
CA LEU A 380 63.87 -62.85 -10.58
C LEU A 380 64.53 -63.76 -11.63
N SER A 381 64.03 -63.72 -12.86
CA SER A 381 64.56 -64.55 -13.97
C SER A 381 66.02 -64.26 -14.32
N ASP A 382 66.56 -63.12 -13.90
CA ASP A 382 67.96 -62.72 -14.06
C ASP A 382 68.85 -63.16 -12.86
N GLY A 383 68.30 -63.90 -11.89
CA GLY A 383 68.99 -64.34 -10.68
C GLY A 383 68.99 -63.31 -9.55
N THR A 384 68.37 -62.14 -9.73
CA THR A 384 68.32 -61.11 -8.69
C THR A 384 67.41 -61.54 -7.53
N VAL A 385 67.98 -61.64 -6.33
CA VAL A 385 67.21 -61.93 -5.11
C VAL A 385 66.45 -60.68 -4.66
N ILE A 386 65.14 -60.80 -4.50
CA ILE A 386 64.24 -59.73 -4.10
C ILE A 386 63.45 -60.12 -2.83
N ALA A 387 62.97 -59.11 -2.11
CA ALA A 387 61.97 -59.27 -1.06
C ALA A 387 60.62 -58.74 -1.55
N VAL A 388 59.62 -59.59 -1.60
CA VAL A 388 58.26 -59.25 -2.06
C VAL A 388 57.33 -59.16 -0.87
N LYS A 389 56.84 -57.95 -0.59
CA LYS A 389 55.85 -57.72 0.48
C LYS A 389 54.45 -57.86 -0.08
N GLN A 390 53.70 -58.84 0.42
CA GLN A 390 52.30 -59.02 0.10
C GLN A 390 51.45 -58.25 1.11
N LEU A 391 50.73 -57.24 0.64
CA LEU A 391 49.86 -56.43 1.51
C LEU A 391 48.67 -57.26 2.00
N SER A 392 48.41 -57.19 3.30
CA SER A 392 47.24 -57.83 3.91
C SER A 392 45.96 -57.05 3.61
N SER A 393 44.87 -57.75 3.29
CA SER A 393 43.54 -57.15 3.07
C SER A 393 42.96 -56.46 4.30
N LYS A 394 43.55 -56.66 5.49
CA LYS A 394 43.17 -55.99 6.74
C LYS A 394 43.91 -54.67 6.98
N SER A 395 44.87 -54.30 6.13
CA SER A 395 45.63 -53.05 6.26
C SER A 395 45.05 -51.97 5.35
N LYS A 396 44.78 -50.78 5.90
CA LYS A 396 44.21 -49.62 5.18
C LYS A 396 45.25 -48.52 4.88
N GLN A 397 46.54 -48.76 5.07
CA GLN A 397 47.59 -47.80 4.73
C GLN A 397 48.19 -48.09 3.36
N GLY A 398 48.14 -47.10 2.46
CA GLY A 398 48.73 -47.16 1.13
C GLY A 398 47.76 -47.17 -0.07
N ASN A 399 46.47 -46.89 0.15
CA ASN A 399 45.53 -46.53 -0.93
C ASN A 399 45.49 -45.02 -1.14
#